data_AF-A0A6I2FPT5-F1
#
_entry.id   AF-A0A6I2FPT5-F1
#
_cell.length_a   1.000
_cell.length_b   1.000
_cell.length_c   1.000
_cell.angle_alpha   90.00
_cell.angle_beta   90.00
_cell.angle_gamma   90.00
#
_symmetry.space_group_name_H-M   'P 1'
#
loop_
_entity.id
_entity.type
_entity.pdbx_description
1 polymer ?
#
loop_
_entity_poly.entity_id
_entity_poly.type
_entity_poly.pdbx_seq_one_letter_code
_entity_poly.pdbx_strand_id
1 'polypeptide(L)'
;MTEGTGVQPVKKRARPNARLVLGLAMGLFLGVFATLTVLFIDVDVLTSPRNIQMLVVPTTGTALEGDRRIIGIVEERSGLFRRHQGYYVYAGCEEDMGYGHFVDLDFGIPSPPVIKDAVAESGGIRVRFDSGHELVIPPKSLNCWR
;
A
#
# COMPACT_ATOMS: atom_id res chain seq x y z
N MET A 1 -18.07 49.39 69.35
CA MET A 1 -17.21 48.67 68.39
C MET A 1 -17.92 47.39 68.05
N THR A 2 -18.57 47.32 66.89
CA THR A 2 -19.25 46.10 66.43
C THR A 2 -18.67 45.71 65.09
N GLU A 3 -18.07 44.53 65.09
CA GLU A 3 -17.33 43.87 64.01
C GLU A 3 -18.27 43.56 62.84
N GLY A 4 -17.96 44.11 61.66
CA GLY A 4 -18.73 43.88 60.44
C GLY A 4 -18.34 42.55 59.80
N THR A 5 -19.23 41.56 59.87
CA THR A 5 -19.11 40.27 59.20
C THR A 5 -19.21 40.45 57.68
N GLY A 6 -18.05 40.49 57.01
CA GLY A 6 -17.96 40.53 55.56
C GLY A 6 -18.36 39.20 54.93
N VAL A 7 -19.60 39.11 54.44
CA VAL A 7 -20.05 37.99 53.60
C VAL A 7 -19.39 38.12 52.23
N GLN A 8 -18.41 37.26 51.94
CA GLN A 8 -17.83 37.21 50.59
C GLN A 8 -18.84 36.59 49.60
N PRO A 9 -19.04 37.20 48.42
CA PRO A 9 -19.94 36.66 47.42
C PRO A 9 -19.38 35.36 46.85
N VAL A 10 -20.16 34.29 46.96
CA VAL A 10 -19.88 33.00 46.33
C VAL A 10 -19.80 33.22 44.81
N LYS A 11 -18.58 33.12 44.24
CA LYS A 11 -18.36 33.14 42.79
C LYS A 11 -19.18 32.01 42.15
N LYS A 12 -20.33 32.34 41.55
CA LYS A 12 -21.12 31.40 40.74
C LYS A 12 -20.23 30.92 39.59
N ARG A 13 -19.81 29.66 39.61
CA ARG A 13 -19.14 29.02 38.46
C ARG A 13 -20.10 29.08 37.28
N ALA A 14 -19.74 29.85 36.26
CA ALA A 14 -20.46 29.89 35.00
C ALA A 14 -20.50 28.47 34.43
N ARG A 15 -21.70 27.88 34.34
CA ARG A 15 -21.89 26.60 33.66
C ARG A 15 -21.70 26.85 32.17
N PRO A 16 -20.81 26.12 31.48
CA PRO A 16 -20.61 26.32 30.06
C PRO A 16 -21.93 26.02 29.32
N ASN A 17 -22.22 26.83 28.30
CA ASN A 17 -23.39 26.65 27.46
C ASN A 17 -23.34 25.28 26.80
N ALA A 18 -24.20 24.35 27.24
CA ALA A 18 -24.20 22.96 26.78
C ALA A 18 -24.30 22.84 25.25
N ARG A 19 -25.00 23.77 24.59
CA ARG A 19 -25.09 23.85 23.12
C ARG A 19 -23.74 24.11 22.44
N LEU A 20 -22.88 24.91 23.08
CA LEU A 20 -21.56 25.27 22.56
C LEU A 20 -20.59 24.08 22.72
N VAL A 21 -20.65 23.39 23.86
CA VAL A 21 -19.89 22.16 24.10
C VAL A 21 -20.31 21.05 23.12
N LEU A 22 -21.62 20.87 22.92
CA LEU A 22 -22.14 19.86 21.98
C LEU A 22 -21.75 20.16 20.53
N GLY A 23 -21.85 21.43 20.11
CA GLY A 23 -21.44 21.84 18.76
C GLY A 23 -19.94 21.59 18.52
N LEU A 24 -19.11 21.86 19.52
CA LEU A 24 -17.66 21.65 19.44
C LEU A 24 -17.31 20.15 19.40
N ALA A 25 -17.97 19.34 20.23
CA ALA A 25 -17.81 17.89 20.22
C ALA A 25 -18.25 17.28 18.87
N MET A 26 -19.40 17.73 18.32
CA MET A 26 -19.89 17.28 17.02
C MET A 26 -18.95 17.68 15.89
N GLY A 27 -18.46 18.93 15.89
CA GLY A 27 -17.50 19.41 14.90
C GLY A 27 -16.19 18.62 14.94
N LEU A 28 -15.67 18.33 16.14
CA LEU A 28 -14.49 17.49 16.31
C LEU A 28 -14.72 16.08 15.77
N PHE A 29 -15.86 15.47 16.13
CA PHE A 29 -16.21 14.12 15.69
C PHE A 29 -16.30 14.04 14.16
N LEU A 30 -17.02 14.97 13.53
CA LEU A 30 -17.13 15.03 12.08
C LEU A 30 -15.78 15.25 11.40
N GLY A 31 -14.94 16.13 11.94
CA GLY A 31 -13.59 16.38 11.43
C GLY A 31 -12.69 15.14 11.48
N VAL A 32 -12.66 14.44 12.62
CA VAL A 32 -11.91 13.19 12.79
C VAL A 32 -12.47 12.12 11.84
N PHE A 33 -13.80 11.97 11.78
CA PHE A 33 -14.45 10.99 10.91
C PHE A 33 -14.09 11.23 9.44
N ALA A 34 -14.22 12.45 8.93
CA ALA A 34 -13.86 12.78 7.55
C ALA A 34 -12.36 12.51 7.26
N THR A 35 -11.48 12.83 8.21
CA THR A 35 -10.05 12.57 8.08
C THR A 35 -9.75 11.08 8.00
N LEU A 36 -10.37 10.27 8.86
CA LEU A 36 -10.23 8.81 8.82
C LEU A 36 -10.78 8.24 7.51
N THR A 37 -11.94 8.71 7.04
CA THR A 37 -12.51 8.27 5.75
C THR A 37 -11.56 8.53 4.59
N VAL A 38 -10.94 9.71 4.55
CA VAL A 38 -9.95 10.06 3.51
C VAL A 38 -8.73 9.14 3.58
N LEU A 39 -8.23 8.86 4.77
CA LEU A 39 -7.09 7.95 4.97
C LEU A 39 -7.40 6.52 4.51
N PHE A 40 -8.57 5.98 4.89
CA PHE A 40 -8.98 4.65 4.46
C PHE A 40 -9.14 4.56 2.94
N ILE A 41 -9.72 5.58 2.30
CA ILE A 41 -9.91 5.61 0.84
C ILE A 41 -8.57 5.65 0.09
N ASP A 42 -7.59 6.45 0.56
CA ASP A 42 -6.27 6.55 -0.09
C ASP A 42 -5.45 5.27 0.04
N VAL A 43 -5.59 4.53 1.15
CA VAL A 43 -4.84 3.29 1.41
C VAL A 43 -5.46 2.07 0.72
N ASP A 44 -6.79 1.87 0.83
CA ASP A 44 -7.41 0.60 0.41
C ASP A 44 -8.08 0.65 -0.97
N VAL A 45 -8.66 1.79 -1.37
CA VAL A 45 -9.61 1.81 -2.50
C VAL A 45 -9.02 2.36 -3.77
N LEU A 46 -8.09 3.32 -3.68
CA LEU A 46 -7.57 4.01 -4.87
C LEU A 46 -6.17 3.55 -5.28
N THR A 47 -5.59 2.58 -4.59
CA THR A 47 -4.28 2.02 -4.94
C THR A 47 -4.31 1.53 -6.38
N SER A 48 -3.53 2.19 -7.23
CA SER A 48 -3.55 1.97 -8.67
C SER A 48 -2.24 1.32 -9.09
N PRO A 49 -2.21 -0.01 -9.30
CA PRO A 49 -1.03 -0.68 -9.78
C PRO A 49 -0.71 -0.16 -11.18
N ARG A 50 0.56 0.22 -11.39
CA ARG A 50 1.05 0.65 -12.70
C ARG A 50 2.12 -0.32 -13.16
N ASN A 51 1.85 -1.00 -14.27
CA ASN A 51 2.80 -1.91 -14.89
C ASN A 51 3.93 -1.08 -15.52
N ILE A 52 5.15 -1.22 -15.00
CA ILE A 52 6.33 -0.50 -15.50
C ILE A 52 7.00 -1.30 -16.61
N GLN A 53 7.12 -2.60 -16.39
CA GLN A 53 7.87 -3.49 -17.28
C GLN A 53 7.19 -4.86 -17.31
N MET A 54 7.19 -5.48 -18.48
CA MET A 54 6.71 -6.84 -18.70
C MET A 54 7.75 -7.61 -19.49
N LEU A 55 8.02 -8.84 -19.08
CA LEU A 55 8.87 -9.79 -19.77
C LEU A 55 8.17 -11.15 -19.83
N VAL A 56 8.10 -11.70 -21.04
CA VAL A 56 7.62 -13.07 -21.24
C VAL A 56 8.82 -13.99 -21.08
N VAL A 57 8.72 -14.93 -20.14
CA VAL A 57 9.78 -15.90 -19.89
C VAL A 57 9.45 -17.19 -20.62
N PRO A 58 10.28 -17.63 -21.58
CA PRO A 58 10.10 -18.92 -22.21
C PRO A 58 10.34 -20.03 -21.18
N THR A 59 9.42 -20.98 -21.10
CA THR A 59 9.45 -22.12 -20.16
C THR A 59 9.77 -23.45 -20.83
N THR A 60 10.02 -23.46 -22.15
CA THR A 60 10.33 -24.65 -22.93
C THR A 60 11.54 -25.39 -22.34
N GLY A 61 11.43 -26.71 -22.15
CA GLY A 61 12.49 -27.54 -21.56
C GLY A 61 12.70 -27.38 -20.05
N THR A 62 11.73 -26.85 -19.31
CA THR A 62 11.79 -26.70 -17.84
C THR A 62 10.63 -27.42 -17.15
N ALA A 63 10.64 -27.50 -15.82
CA ALA A 63 9.51 -28.03 -15.06
C ALA A 63 8.20 -27.21 -15.22
N LEU A 64 8.26 -26.05 -15.89
CA LEU A 64 7.16 -25.14 -16.18
C LEU A 64 6.71 -25.21 -17.66
N GLU A 65 7.18 -26.21 -18.39
CA GLU A 65 6.99 -26.37 -19.83
C GLU A 65 5.51 -26.42 -20.23
N GLY A 66 5.16 -25.65 -21.26
CA GLY A 66 3.79 -25.56 -21.81
C GLY A 66 3.00 -24.33 -21.37
N ASP A 67 3.43 -23.64 -20.31
CA ASP A 67 2.78 -22.43 -19.83
C ASP A 67 3.61 -21.18 -20.12
N ARG A 68 3.02 -20.19 -20.81
CA ARG A 68 3.63 -18.87 -20.97
C ARG A 68 3.65 -18.18 -19.61
N ARG A 69 4.85 -17.82 -19.12
CA ARG A 69 5.01 -17.12 -17.85
C ARG A 69 5.35 -15.67 -18.08
N ILE A 70 4.69 -14.82 -17.34
CA ILE A 70 4.82 -13.37 -17.41
C ILE A 70 5.46 -12.94 -16.10
N ILE A 71 6.60 -12.27 -16.22
CA ILE A 71 7.26 -11.59 -15.14
C ILE A 71 7.15 -10.09 -15.40
N GLY A 72 6.81 -9.31 -14.40
CA GLY A 72 6.67 -7.87 -14.55
C GLY A 72 7.11 -7.11 -13.33
N ILE A 73 7.32 -5.80 -13.50
CA ILE A 73 7.48 -4.86 -12.40
C ILE A 73 6.20 -4.03 -12.33
N VAL A 74 5.60 -4.02 -11.15
CA VAL A 74 4.43 -3.22 -10.82
C VAL A 74 4.85 -2.15 -9.83
N GLU A 75 4.50 -0.90 -10.13
CA GLU A 75 4.60 0.21 -9.19
C GLU A 75 3.28 0.33 -8.44
N GLU A 76 3.35 0.32 -7.12
CA GLU A 76 2.19 0.63 -6.28
C GLU A 76 2.23 2.10 -5.88
N ARG A 77 1.10 2.78 -6.10
CA ARG A 77 0.90 4.18 -5.70
C ARG A 77 -0.41 4.34 -4.95
N SER A 78 -0.39 5.16 -3.91
CA SER A 78 -1.63 5.63 -3.25
C SER A 78 -2.45 6.41 -4.26
N GLY A 79 -3.76 6.22 -4.30
CA GLY A 79 -4.53 6.80 -5.41
C GLY A 79 -4.94 8.26 -5.21
N LEU A 80 -5.16 8.70 -3.97
CA LEU A 80 -5.58 10.07 -3.70
C LEU A 80 -4.40 11.04 -3.74
N PHE A 81 -3.28 10.66 -3.12
CA PHE A 81 -2.07 11.48 -3.08
C PHE A 81 -1.01 11.09 -4.13
N ARG A 82 -1.24 10.04 -4.93
CA ARG A 82 -0.29 9.54 -5.94
C ARG A 82 1.09 9.25 -5.37
N ARG A 83 1.17 8.95 -4.06
CA ARG A 83 2.43 8.71 -3.37
C ARG A 83 2.94 7.32 -3.74
N HIS A 84 4.21 7.23 -4.09
CA HIS A 84 4.88 5.95 -4.29
C HIS A 84 4.88 5.14 -2.98
N GLN A 85 4.38 3.90 -3.04
CA GLN A 85 4.36 2.98 -1.90
C GLN A 85 5.46 1.92 -2.00
N GLY A 86 5.67 1.37 -3.20
CA GLY A 86 6.69 0.36 -3.42
C GLY A 86 6.72 -0.16 -4.85
N TYR A 87 7.66 -1.08 -5.09
CA TYR A 87 7.78 -1.81 -6.34
C TYR A 87 7.60 -3.30 -6.06
N TYR A 88 6.92 -4.00 -6.96
CA TYR A 88 6.69 -5.44 -6.83
C TYR A 88 7.09 -6.16 -8.09
N VAL A 89 7.61 -7.37 -7.94
CA VAL A 89 7.73 -8.33 -9.04
C VAL A 89 6.43 -9.11 -9.12
N TYR A 90 5.75 -8.96 -10.25
CA TYR A 90 4.67 -9.84 -10.65
C TYR A 90 5.24 -11.12 -11.27
N ALA A 91 4.65 -12.25 -10.93
CA ALA A 91 4.85 -13.51 -11.62
C ALA A 91 3.53 -14.27 -11.78
N GLY A 92 3.14 -14.52 -13.02
CA GLY A 92 1.89 -15.20 -13.33
C GLY A 92 1.72 -15.53 -14.81
N CYS A 93 0.47 -15.63 -15.26
CA CYS A 93 0.13 -15.97 -16.64
C CYS A 93 -0.71 -14.90 -17.34
N GLU A 94 -1.14 -13.85 -16.64
CA GLU A 94 -2.02 -12.81 -17.20
C GLU A 94 -1.21 -11.58 -17.60
N GLU A 95 -1.48 -11.05 -18.80
CA GLU A 95 -0.75 -9.88 -19.35
C GLU A 95 -1.15 -8.57 -18.66
N ASP A 96 -2.34 -8.51 -18.07
CA ASP A 96 -2.79 -7.35 -17.29
C ASP A 96 -2.11 -7.26 -15.92
N MET A 97 -1.45 -8.35 -15.47
CA MET A 97 -0.85 -8.49 -14.15
C MET A 97 -1.85 -8.27 -13.01
N GLY A 98 -3.13 -8.52 -13.25
CA GLY A 98 -4.20 -8.34 -12.27
C GLY A 98 -4.21 -9.43 -11.20
N TYR A 99 -3.83 -10.66 -11.59
CA TYR A 99 -3.81 -11.81 -10.69
C TYR A 99 -2.55 -12.65 -10.85
N GLY A 100 -1.94 -13.01 -9.71
CA GLY A 100 -0.71 -13.82 -9.67
C GLY A 100 0.06 -13.66 -8.36
N HIS A 101 1.35 -13.94 -8.41
CA HIS A 101 2.24 -13.78 -7.28
C HIS A 101 2.97 -12.43 -7.34
N PHE A 102 2.95 -11.70 -6.23
CA PHE A 102 3.61 -10.42 -6.08
C PHE A 102 4.69 -10.53 -5.00
N VAL A 103 5.90 -10.09 -5.31
CA VAL A 103 7.03 -10.05 -4.38
C VAL A 103 7.46 -8.60 -4.23
N ASP A 104 7.43 -8.08 -3.00
CA ASP A 104 7.90 -6.73 -2.68
C ASP A 104 9.41 -6.59 -2.96
N LEU A 105 9.79 -5.48 -3.59
CA LEU A 105 11.16 -5.13 -3.94
C LEU A 105 11.67 -3.98 -3.05
N ASP A 106 12.09 -4.33 -1.84
CA ASP A 106 12.78 -3.39 -0.95
C ASP A 106 14.29 -3.40 -1.17
N PHE A 107 14.72 -2.89 -2.33
CA PHE A 107 16.14 -2.75 -2.66
C PHE A 107 16.76 -1.45 -2.12
N GLY A 108 15.99 -0.59 -1.45
CA GLY A 108 16.45 0.73 -0.99
C GLY A 108 16.88 1.69 -2.09
N ILE A 109 16.48 1.46 -3.35
CA ILE A 109 16.90 2.25 -4.52
C ILE A 109 15.85 3.35 -4.80
N PRO A 110 16.26 4.61 -5.03
CA PRO A 110 15.31 5.69 -5.34
C PRO A 110 14.72 5.63 -6.76
N SER A 111 15.23 4.75 -7.62
CA SER A 111 14.80 4.59 -9.01
C SER A 111 13.97 3.32 -9.20
N PRO A 112 13.05 3.29 -10.20
CA PRO A 112 12.35 2.07 -10.55
C PRO A 112 13.33 0.91 -10.81
N PRO A 113 13.11 -0.28 -10.23
CA PRO A 113 13.88 -1.45 -10.58
C PRO A 113 13.66 -1.76 -12.06
N VAL A 114 14.67 -2.36 -12.69
CA VAL A 114 14.62 -2.78 -14.08
C VAL A 114 15.06 -4.23 -14.14
N ILE A 115 14.22 -5.08 -14.73
CA ILE A 115 14.55 -6.47 -15.03
C ILE A 115 15.54 -6.46 -16.18
N LYS A 116 16.71 -7.02 -15.93
CA LYS A 116 17.76 -7.26 -16.90
C LYS A 116 17.48 -8.53 -17.70
N ASP A 117 17.20 -9.62 -16.99
CA ASP A 117 16.82 -10.89 -17.57
C ASP A 117 15.90 -11.68 -16.61
N ALA A 118 15.21 -12.66 -17.16
CA ALA A 118 14.54 -13.68 -16.38
C ALA A 118 14.65 -15.03 -17.09
N VAL A 119 15.01 -16.06 -16.33
CA VAL A 119 15.29 -17.40 -16.84
C VAL A 119 14.50 -18.41 -16.01
N ALA A 120 13.78 -19.30 -16.70
CA ALA A 120 13.14 -20.44 -16.07
C ALA A 120 14.17 -21.55 -15.85
N GLU A 121 14.23 -22.08 -14.63
CA GLU A 121 15.10 -23.15 -14.18
C GLU A 121 14.28 -24.20 -13.41
N SER A 122 14.87 -25.35 -13.09
CA SER A 122 14.20 -26.39 -12.29
C SER A 122 13.74 -25.91 -10.91
N GLY A 123 14.45 -24.92 -10.35
CA GLY A 123 14.15 -24.30 -9.07
C GLY A 123 13.13 -23.15 -9.12
N GLY A 124 12.56 -22.83 -10.29
CA GLY A 124 11.63 -21.71 -10.47
C GLY A 124 12.12 -20.70 -11.51
N ILE A 125 11.66 -19.45 -11.41
CA ILE A 125 12.10 -18.37 -12.30
C ILE A 125 13.12 -17.51 -11.55
N ARG A 126 14.33 -17.41 -12.09
CA ARG A 126 15.35 -16.47 -11.63
C ARG A 126 15.19 -15.16 -12.39
N VAL A 127 15.08 -14.06 -11.66
CA VAL A 127 14.95 -12.71 -12.19
C VAL A 127 16.18 -11.92 -11.76
N ARG A 128 16.93 -11.38 -12.71
CA ARG A 128 18.08 -10.51 -12.43
C ARG A 128 17.73 -9.07 -12.73
N PHE A 129 18.14 -8.18 -11.86
CA PHE A 129 17.94 -6.74 -12.00
C PHE A 129 19.21 -6.06 -12.48
N ASP A 130 19.08 -4.91 -13.16
CA ASP A 130 20.24 -4.10 -13.56
C ASP A 130 21.02 -3.55 -12.35
N SER A 131 20.37 -3.47 -11.19
CA SER A 131 21.01 -3.12 -9.92
C SER A 131 21.96 -4.22 -9.39
N GLY A 132 21.98 -5.41 -10.01
CA GLY A 132 22.77 -6.56 -9.57
C GLY A 132 22.06 -7.45 -8.54
N HIS A 133 20.86 -7.08 -8.10
CA HIS A 133 20.03 -7.94 -7.25
C HIS A 133 19.48 -9.11 -8.06
N GLU A 134 19.24 -10.23 -7.38
CA GLU A 134 18.61 -11.41 -7.97
C GLU A 134 17.45 -11.87 -7.09
N LEU A 135 16.36 -12.29 -7.72
CA LEU A 135 15.19 -12.87 -7.07
C LEU A 135 14.92 -14.24 -7.68
N VAL A 136 14.67 -15.25 -6.85
CA VAL A 136 14.22 -16.57 -7.30
C VAL A 136 12.79 -16.77 -6.85
N ILE A 137 11.91 -16.94 -7.83
CA ILE A 137 10.48 -17.17 -7.62
C ILE A 137 10.24 -18.68 -7.72
N PRO A 138 9.86 -19.35 -6.62
CA PRO A 138 9.74 -20.80 -6.60
C PRO A 138 8.57 -21.29 -7.47
N PRO A 139 8.58 -22.52 -8.00
CA PRO A 139 7.53 -23.02 -8.90
C PRO A 139 6.15 -23.02 -8.24
N LYS A 140 6.08 -23.28 -6.93
CA LYS A 140 4.85 -23.32 -6.15
C LYS A 140 4.09 -21.98 -6.07
N SER A 141 4.77 -20.86 -6.29
CA SER A 141 4.13 -19.55 -6.33
C SER A 141 3.69 -19.17 -7.74
N LEU A 142 4.14 -19.91 -8.77
CA LEU A 142 3.73 -19.74 -10.16
C LEU A 142 2.45 -20.55 -10.45
N ASN A 143 1.46 -20.50 -9.56
CA ASN A 143 0.20 -21.17 -9.85
C ASN A 143 -0.61 -20.33 -10.82
N CYS A 144 -0.89 -20.90 -11.99
CA CYS A 144 -1.91 -20.36 -12.90
C CYS A 144 -3.13 -21.25 -12.75
N TRP A 145 -4.05 -20.80 -11.88
CA TRP A 145 -5.33 -21.47 -11.73
C TRP A 145 -6.04 -21.42 -13.08
N ARG A 146 -6.42 -22.59 -13.60
CA ARG A 146 -7.15 -22.76 -14.85
C ARG A 146 -8.48 -23.41 -14.54
#